data_AF-A0AAN2PBY8-F1
#
_entry.id   AF-A0AAN2PBY8-F1
#
_cell.length_a   1.000
_cell.length_b   1.000
_cell.length_c   1.000
_cell.angle_alpha   90.00
_cell.angle_beta   90.00
_cell.angle_gamma   90.00
#
_symmetry.space_group_name_H-M   'P 1'
#
loop_
_entity.id
_entity.type
_entity.pdbx_description
1 polymer ?
#
loop_
_entity_poly.entity_id
_entity_poly.type
_entity_poly.pdbx_seq_one_letter_code
_entity_poly.pdbx_strand_id
1 'polypeptide(L)'
;MKQIEVFVDSVYLNATGNRKEIKELKAEMKNHLLEAVYELKSEGKSEQEAIEIAIERFGGENEIRSVVSQLFQAQQTFAKRVLYIAFTFLLLGIIGFLSLGLFEYQHYKNVENIGNEILSSLGTQTTISNDAKEIMTASVEDNKFIYGVKVTSNISNSDFEFFEETNPILNHFNTGFNNKESGWSVEMKISNFDRLTYGLLSIGLVVYWVLFTIWATINAYHHRRLNIGWIIVFAIFNVLGYLVYYLIGKKDHSNTIS
;
A
#
# COMPACT_ATOMS: atom_id res chain seq x y z
N MET A 1 -9.22 17.41 -48.90
CA MET A 1 -9.03 16.25 -47.98
C MET A 1 -7.62 16.08 -47.37
N LYS A 2 -6.50 16.10 -48.12
CA LYS A 2 -5.13 15.90 -47.55
C LYS A 2 -4.76 16.83 -46.39
N GLN A 3 -5.29 18.07 -46.38
CA GLN A 3 -5.05 19.03 -45.30
C GLN A 3 -5.53 18.52 -43.93
N ILE A 4 -6.62 17.74 -43.88
CA ILE A 4 -7.13 17.11 -42.66
C ILE A 4 -6.12 16.10 -42.11
N GLU A 5 -5.48 15.31 -42.99
CA GLU A 5 -4.47 14.34 -42.58
C GLU A 5 -3.24 15.02 -41.99
N VAL A 6 -2.77 16.09 -42.65
CA VAL A 6 -1.62 16.89 -42.18
C VAL A 6 -1.93 17.51 -40.81
N PHE A 7 -3.12 18.08 -40.65
CA PHE A 7 -3.57 18.65 -39.38
C PHE A 7 -3.63 17.60 -38.25
N VAL A 8 -4.26 16.45 -38.51
CA VAL A 8 -4.34 15.36 -37.53
C VAL A 8 -2.94 14.86 -37.16
N ASP A 9 -2.02 14.73 -38.12
CA ASP A 9 -0.66 14.31 -37.81
C ASP A 9 0.11 15.33 -36.99
N SER A 10 -0.09 16.63 -37.24
CA SER A 10 0.60 17.69 -36.50
C SER A 10 0.09 17.85 -35.06
N VAL A 11 -1.22 17.67 -34.83
CA VAL A 11 -1.84 17.65 -33.49
C VAL A 11 -1.18 16.61 -32.57
N TYR A 12 -0.86 15.44 -33.10
CA TYR A 12 -0.29 14.34 -32.30
C TYR A 12 1.24 14.23 -32.43
N LEU A 13 1.92 15.18 -33.06
CA LEU A 13 3.36 15.09 -33.34
C LEU A 13 4.23 14.89 -32.08
N ASN A 14 3.77 15.44 -30.95
CA ASN A 14 4.43 15.32 -29.64
C ASN A 14 3.67 14.42 -28.66
N ALA A 15 2.64 13.70 -29.11
CA ALA A 15 1.89 12.79 -28.25
C ALA A 15 2.81 11.64 -27.80
N THR A 16 3.00 11.52 -26.49
CA THR A 16 3.75 10.42 -25.87
C THR A 16 2.79 9.31 -25.43
N GLY A 17 3.27 8.06 -25.34
CA GLY A 17 2.44 6.94 -24.85
C GLY A 17 2.27 5.81 -25.86
N ASN A 18 1.14 5.10 -25.78
CA ASN A 18 0.91 3.91 -26.60
C ASN A 18 0.65 4.31 -28.08
N ARG A 19 1.51 3.82 -28.99
CA ARG A 19 1.39 4.11 -30.43
C ARG A 19 0.07 3.65 -31.05
N LYS A 20 -0.52 2.55 -30.56
CA LYS A 20 -1.82 2.05 -31.03
C LYS A 20 -2.94 3.00 -30.64
N GLU A 21 -2.97 3.41 -29.37
CA GLU A 21 -3.92 4.39 -28.84
C GLU A 21 -3.85 5.72 -29.60
N ILE A 22 -2.64 6.24 -29.82
CA ILE A 22 -2.41 7.45 -30.62
C ILE A 22 -2.94 7.27 -32.05
N LYS A 23 -2.68 6.13 -32.70
CA LYS A 23 -3.14 5.86 -34.06
C LYS A 23 -4.67 5.81 -34.17
N GLU A 24 -5.34 5.24 -33.17
CA GLU A 24 -6.80 5.15 -33.16
C GLU A 24 -7.45 6.50 -32.87
N LEU A 25 -6.92 7.28 -31.93
CA LEU A 25 -7.39 8.64 -31.67
C LEU A 25 -7.17 9.56 -32.88
N LYS A 26 -6.06 9.40 -33.61
CA LYS A 26 -5.87 10.05 -34.91
C LYS A 26 -6.97 9.70 -35.90
N ALA A 27 -7.35 8.41 -35.99
CA ALA A 27 -8.39 7.96 -36.90
C ALA A 27 -9.78 8.51 -36.51
N GLU A 28 -10.08 8.53 -35.22
CA GLU A 28 -11.34 9.09 -34.67
C GLU A 28 -11.44 10.60 -34.94
N MET A 29 -10.38 11.36 -34.63
CA MET A 29 -10.33 12.79 -34.93
C MET A 29 -10.47 13.06 -36.43
N LYS A 30 -9.76 12.28 -37.27
CA LYS A 30 -9.88 12.38 -38.72
C LYS A 30 -11.33 12.16 -39.18
N ASN A 31 -12.01 11.15 -38.66
CA ASN A 31 -13.39 10.86 -39.04
C ASN A 31 -14.33 12.01 -38.66
N HIS A 32 -14.25 12.54 -37.44
CA HIS A 32 -15.08 13.67 -37.02
C HIS A 32 -14.82 14.95 -37.83
N LEU A 33 -13.55 15.22 -38.16
CA LEU A 33 -13.21 16.34 -39.03
C LEU A 33 -13.77 16.14 -40.45
N LEU A 34 -13.73 14.91 -40.98
CA LEU A 34 -14.31 14.60 -42.29
C LEU A 34 -15.84 14.74 -42.27
N GLU A 35 -16.51 14.26 -41.23
CA GLU A 35 -17.96 14.43 -41.03
C GLU A 35 -18.35 15.91 -41.01
N ALA A 36 -17.64 16.74 -40.24
CA ALA A 36 -17.87 18.18 -40.18
C ALA A 36 -17.65 18.86 -41.55
N VAL A 37 -16.62 18.44 -42.30
CA VAL A 37 -16.38 18.95 -43.67
C VAL A 37 -17.53 18.57 -44.60
N TYR A 38 -18.06 17.35 -44.53
CA TYR A 38 -19.18 16.93 -45.36
C TYR A 38 -20.47 17.68 -45.03
N GLU A 39 -20.74 17.92 -43.75
CA GLU A 39 -21.87 18.74 -43.29
C GLU A 39 -21.78 20.17 -43.85
N LEU A 40 -20.63 20.82 -43.69
CA LEU A 40 -20.39 22.18 -44.22
C LEU A 40 -20.51 22.25 -45.75
N LYS A 41 -20.03 21.21 -46.46
CA LYS A 41 -20.22 21.12 -47.92
C LYS A 41 -21.70 21.00 -48.28
N SER A 42 -22.51 20.29 -47.49
CA SER A 42 -23.95 20.19 -47.71
C SER A 42 -24.70 21.51 -47.45
N GLU A 43 -24.15 22.37 -46.58
CA GLU A 43 -24.62 23.74 -46.35
C GLU A 43 -24.21 24.74 -47.46
N GLY A 44 -23.51 24.26 -48.50
CA GLY A 44 -23.10 25.07 -49.64
C GLY A 44 -21.71 25.70 -49.54
N LYS A 45 -20.90 25.31 -48.54
CA LYS A 45 -19.50 25.75 -48.42
C LYS A 45 -18.61 25.07 -49.45
N SER A 46 -17.62 25.80 -49.96
CA SER A 46 -16.56 25.19 -50.79
C SER A 46 -15.74 24.20 -49.97
N GLU A 47 -15.09 23.20 -50.59
CA GLU A 47 -14.30 22.21 -49.83
C GLU A 47 -13.18 22.86 -49.00
N GLN A 48 -12.52 23.88 -49.54
CA GLN A 48 -11.42 24.54 -48.86
C GLN A 48 -11.92 25.35 -47.65
N GLU A 49 -13.01 26.10 -47.83
CA GLU A 49 -13.68 26.84 -46.77
C GLU A 49 -14.24 25.89 -45.70
N ALA A 50 -14.82 24.75 -46.09
CA ALA A 50 -15.32 23.73 -45.17
C ALA A 50 -14.20 23.11 -44.32
N ILE A 51 -13.03 22.85 -44.89
CA ILE A 51 -11.87 22.33 -44.15
C ILE A 51 -11.36 23.34 -43.14
N GLU A 52 -11.24 24.61 -43.54
CA GLU A 52 -10.75 25.68 -42.68
C GLU A 52 -11.70 25.92 -41.50
N ILE A 53 -13.01 26.02 -41.78
CA ILE A 53 -14.05 26.13 -40.75
C ILE A 53 -14.06 24.91 -39.83
N ALA A 54 -13.92 23.69 -40.37
CA ALA A 54 -13.91 22.47 -39.55
C ALA A 54 -12.72 22.43 -38.59
N ILE A 55 -11.51 22.78 -39.06
CA ILE A 55 -10.30 22.86 -38.23
C ILE A 55 -10.44 23.94 -37.16
N GLU A 56 -10.95 25.11 -37.52
CA GLU A 56 -11.12 26.24 -36.60
C GLU A 56 -12.17 25.93 -35.53
N ARG A 57 -13.32 25.32 -35.92
CA ARG A 57 -14.34 24.82 -34.97
C ARG A 57 -13.78 23.74 -34.03
N PHE A 58 -12.81 22.95 -34.49
CA PHE A 58 -12.16 21.95 -33.66
C PHE A 58 -11.19 22.56 -32.63
N GLY A 59 -10.85 23.85 -32.73
CA GLY A 59 -9.95 24.57 -31.83
C GLY A 59 -8.61 24.97 -32.45
N GLY A 60 -8.38 24.70 -33.74
CA GLY A 60 -7.13 25.05 -34.41
C GLY A 60 -5.91 24.23 -33.96
N GLU A 61 -4.81 24.33 -34.72
CA GLU A 61 -3.68 23.39 -34.60
C GLU A 61 -2.93 23.51 -33.28
N ASN A 62 -2.57 24.74 -32.90
CA ASN A 62 -1.71 24.97 -31.73
C ASN A 62 -2.40 24.64 -30.41
N GLU A 63 -3.68 25.00 -30.28
CA GLU A 63 -4.45 24.77 -29.05
C GLU A 63 -4.71 23.28 -28.86
N ILE A 64 -5.21 22.60 -29.90
CA ILE A 64 -5.50 21.16 -29.82
C ILE A 64 -4.24 20.33 -29.66
N ARG A 65 -3.14 20.68 -30.33
CA ARG A 65 -1.83 20.03 -30.11
C ARG A 65 -1.39 20.14 -28.66
N SER A 66 -1.53 21.31 -28.04
CA SER A 66 -1.18 21.54 -26.64
C SER A 66 -2.04 20.68 -25.71
N VAL A 67 -3.36 20.70 -25.89
CA VAL A 67 -4.32 19.93 -25.08
C VAL A 67 -4.04 18.43 -25.16
N VAL A 68 -3.88 17.90 -26.37
CA VAL A 68 -3.60 16.47 -26.60
C VAL A 68 -2.29 16.07 -25.93
N SER A 69 -1.22 16.84 -26.11
CA SER A 69 0.07 16.55 -25.48
C SER A 69 -0.02 16.55 -23.95
N GLN A 70 -0.71 17.53 -23.36
CA GLN A 70 -0.87 17.62 -21.91
C GLN A 70 -1.67 16.44 -21.36
N LEU A 71 -2.73 16.02 -22.06
CA LEU A 71 -3.57 14.90 -21.65
C LEU A 71 -2.77 13.58 -21.55
N PHE A 72 -1.98 13.24 -22.57
CA PHE A 72 -1.14 12.04 -22.53
C PHE A 72 -0.07 12.10 -21.43
N GLN A 73 0.58 13.25 -21.26
CA GLN A 73 1.58 13.45 -20.20
C GLN A 73 0.96 13.31 -18.81
N ALA A 74 -0.23 13.89 -18.60
CA ALA A 74 -0.96 13.82 -17.34
C ALA A 74 -1.35 12.39 -17.00
N GLN A 75 -1.93 11.64 -17.94
CA GLN A 75 -2.32 10.24 -17.74
C GLN A 75 -1.12 9.36 -17.37
N GLN A 76 -0.01 9.48 -18.09
CA GLN A 76 1.19 8.68 -17.81
C GLN A 76 1.83 9.03 -16.46
N THR A 77 1.86 10.32 -16.13
CA THR A 77 2.39 10.80 -14.84
C THR A 77 1.51 10.32 -13.69
N PHE A 78 0.19 10.38 -13.86
CA PHE A 78 -0.77 9.89 -12.89
C PHE A 78 -0.57 8.40 -12.60
N ALA A 79 -0.53 7.56 -13.63
CA ALA A 79 -0.31 6.13 -13.46
C ALA A 79 1.01 5.81 -12.71
N LYS A 80 2.11 6.46 -13.09
CA LYS A 80 3.40 6.27 -12.40
C LYS A 80 3.34 6.69 -10.93
N ARG A 81 2.69 7.82 -10.62
CA ARG A 81 2.53 8.29 -9.23
C ARG A 81 1.70 7.33 -8.40
N VAL A 82 0.59 6.81 -8.94
CA VAL A 82 -0.23 5.80 -8.26
C VAL A 82 0.62 4.57 -7.89
N LEU A 83 1.45 4.09 -8.81
CA LEU A 83 2.33 2.94 -8.55
C LEU A 83 3.36 3.24 -7.45
N TYR A 84 4.03 4.39 -7.50
CA TYR A 84 5.01 4.77 -6.48
C TYR A 84 4.37 4.92 -5.11
N ILE A 85 3.19 5.55 -5.03
CA ILE A 85 2.44 5.68 -3.77
C ILE A 85 2.08 4.29 -3.22
N ALA A 86 1.63 3.36 -4.07
CA ALA A 86 1.34 1.99 -3.66
C ALA A 86 2.55 1.33 -2.97
N PHE A 87 3.72 1.39 -3.61
CA PHE A 87 4.94 0.80 -3.04
C PHE A 87 5.44 1.53 -1.79
N THR A 88 5.27 2.85 -1.71
CA THR A 88 5.61 3.61 -0.50
C THR A 88 4.79 3.15 0.69
N PHE A 89 3.47 2.97 0.54
CA PHE A 89 2.63 2.48 1.64
C PHE A 89 2.96 1.04 2.04
N LEU A 90 3.28 0.18 1.08
CA LEU A 90 3.75 -1.18 1.37
C LEU A 90 5.06 -1.15 2.17
N LEU A 91 6.02 -0.33 1.73
CA LEU A 91 7.31 -0.19 2.39
C LEU A 91 7.16 0.34 3.83
N LEU A 92 6.33 1.37 4.04
CA LEU A 92 6.05 1.91 5.36
C LEU A 92 5.38 0.88 6.27
N GLY A 93 4.45 0.08 5.75
CA GLY A 93 3.83 -1.03 6.48
C GLY A 93 4.84 -2.09 6.91
N ILE A 94 5.75 -2.49 6.02
CA ILE A 94 6.81 -3.47 6.33
C ILE A 94 7.80 -2.91 7.35
N ILE A 95 8.25 -1.66 7.19
CA ILE A 95 9.17 -1.02 8.13
C ILE A 95 8.54 -0.94 9.52
N GLY A 96 7.27 -0.52 9.60
CA GLY A 96 6.53 -0.46 10.86
C GLY A 96 6.34 -1.83 11.52
N PHE A 97 6.04 -2.86 10.72
CA PHE A 97 5.93 -4.24 11.21
C PHE A 97 7.26 -4.74 11.79
N LEU A 98 8.36 -4.54 11.06
CA LEU A 98 9.68 -5.00 11.50
C LEU A 98 10.16 -4.23 12.73
N SER A 99 9.99 -2.91 12.77
CA SER A 99 10.44 -2.10 13.90
C SER A 99 9.68 -2.42 15.18
N LEU A 100 8.35 -2.54 15.11
CA LEU A 100 7.53 -2.92 16.26
C LEU A 100 7.77 -4.37 16.67
N GLY A 101 7.90 -5.30 15.72
CA GLY A 101 8.19 -6.70 16.04
C GLY A 101 9.54 -6.88 16.72
N LEU A 102 10.58 -6.14 16.31
CA LEU A 102 11.88 -6.12 16.98
C LEU A 102 11.79 -5.51 18.39
N PHE A 103 11.06 -4.41 18.52
CA PHE A 103 10.83 -3.77 19.81
C PHE A 103 10.12 -4.72 20.79
N GLU A 104 9.06 -5.39 20.32
CA GLU A 104 8.27 -6.34 21.09
C GLU A 104 9.14 -7.54 21.51
N TYR A 105 9.93 -8.11 20.60
CA TYR A 105 10.89 -9.17 20.94
C TYR A 105 11.89 -8.78 22.03
N GLN A 106 12.46 -7.57 21.93
CA GLN A 106 13.38 -7.05 22.95
C GLN A 106 12.65 -6.81 24.28
N HIS A 107 11.43 -6.29 24.23
CA HIS A 107 10.60 -6.07 25.40
C HIS A 107 10.32 -7.38 26.15
N TYR A 108 9.89 -8.43 25.44
CA TYR A 108 9.68 -9.77 26.03
C TYR A 108 10.93 -10.33 26.70
N LYS A 109 12.09 -10.21 26.05
CA LYS A 109 13.36 -10.65 26.65
C LYS A 109 13.71 -9.88 27.93
N ASN A 110 13.47 -8.57 27.94
CA ASN A 110 13.72 -7.77 29.13
C ASN A 110 12.78 -8.18 30.28
N VAL A 111 11.50 -8.44 29.99
CA VAL A 111 10.54 -8.93 30.98
C VAL A 111 10.95 -10.31 31.52
N GLU A 112 11.41 -11.21 30.66
CA GLU A 112 11.93 -12.52 31.07
C GLU A 112 13.16 -12.39 31.99
N ASN A 113 14.10 -11.50 31.65
CA ASN A 113 15.26 -11.24 32.49
C ASN A 113 14.86 -10.72 33.88
N ILE A 114 13.94 -9.76 33.95
CA ILE A 114 13.42 -9.21 35.21
C ILE A 114 12.72 -10.31 36.03
N GLY A 115 11.84 -11.10 35.41
CA GLY A 115 11.14 -12.20 36.08
C GLY A 115 12.10 -13.23 36.67
N ASN A 116 13.16 -13.58 35.94
CA ASN A 116 14.22 -14.48 36.40
C ASN A 116 15.07 -13.86 37.52
N GLU A 117 15.36 -12.56 37.44
CA GLU A 117 16.09 -11.83 38.49
C GLU A 117 15.30 -11.83 39.81
N ILE A 118 13.99 -11.55 39.75
CA ILE A 118 13.08 -11.66 40.90
C ILE A 118 13.10 -13.08 41.46
N LEU A 119 12.91 -14.11 40.63
CA LEU A 119 12.98 -15.51 41.08
C LEU A 119 14.32 -15.85 41.75
N SER A 120 15.43 -15.35 41.21
CA SER A 120 16.75 -15.57 41.78
C SER A 120 16.92 -14.92 43.16
N SER A 121 16.37 -13.71 43.35
CA SER A 121 16.40 -12.96 44.61
C SER A 121 15.54 -13.58 45.73
N LEU A 122 14.50 -14.34 45.35
CA LEU A 122 13.64 -15.10 46.26
C LEU A 122 14.34 -16.37 46.76
N GLY A 123 15.15 -17.01 45.90
CA GLY A 123 15.90 -18.22 46.23
C GLY A 123 14.99 -19.31 46.81
N THR A 124 15.44 -20.01 47.86
CA THR A 124 14.65 -21.00 48.62
C THR A 124 14.06 -20.44 49.91
N GLN A 125 13.95 -19.12 50.02
CA GLN A 125 13.46 -18.47 51.24
C GLN A 125 11.94 -18.65 51.35
N THR A 126 11.42 -18.69 52.58
CA THR A 126 9.97 -18.81 52.85
C THR A 126 9.28 -17.44 52.93
N THR A 127 10.05 -16.35 52.87
CA THR A 127 9.57 -14.97 52.92
C THR A 127 10.16 -14.17 51.76
N ILE A 128 9.40 -13.19 51.29
CA ILE A 128 9.80 -12.30 50.19
C ILE A 128 10.91 -11.36 50.68
N SER A 129 12.08 -11.42 50.04
CA SER A 129 13.24 -10.58 50.36
C SER A 129 12.98 -9.11 50.03
N ASN A 130 13.69 -8.19 50.69
CA ASN A 130 13.59 -6.76 50.39
C ASN A 130 14.12 -6.46 48.98
N ASP A 131 15.20 -7.15 48.57
CA ASP A 131 15.77 -7.05 47.21
C ASP A 131 14.71 -7.42 46.15
N ALA A 132 13.93 -8.48 46.36
CA ALA A 132 12.83 -8.86 45.46
C ALA A 132 11.79 -7.73 45.35
N LYS A 133 11.41 -7.11 46.47
CA LYS A 133 10.43 -6.00 46.48
C LYS A 133 10.96 -4.76 45.78
N GLU A 134 12.25 -4.46 45.92
CA GLU A 134 12.90 -3.35 45.24
C GLU A 134 12.92 -3.55 43.73
N ILE A 135 13.33 -4.75 43.26
CA ILE A 135 13.31 -5.10 41.84
C ILE A 135 11.89 -5.03 41.28
N MET A 136 10.89 -5.54 42.01
CA MET A 136 9.49 -5.49 41.59
C MET A 136 8.98 -4.06 41.44
N THR A 137 9.22 -3.21 42.44
CA THR A 137 8.81 -1.80 42.42
C THR A 137 9.47 -1.07 41.25
N ALA A 138 10.79 -1.19 41.12
CA ALA A 138 11.55 -0.57 40.03
C ALA A 138 11.10 -1.07 38.65
N SER A 139 10.76 -2.36 38.51
CA SER A 139 10.32 -2.91 37.23
C SER A 139 9.03 -2.30 36.70
N VAL A 140 8.17 -1.79 37.58
CA VAL A 140 6.91 -1.13 37.20
C VAL A 140 7.11 0.37 37.08
N GLU A 141 7.82 1.00 38.02
CA GLU A 141 8.06 2.46 38.00
C GLU A 141 8.96 2.91 36.83
N ASP A 142 10.01 2.13 36.50
CA ASP A 142 10.97 2.49 35.45
C ASP A 142 10.53 2.03 34.05
N ASN A 143 9.53 1.14 33.94
CA ASN A 143 9.11 0.56 32.68
C ASN A 143 7.63 0.81 32.38
N LYS A 144 7.39 1.75 31.45
CA LYS A 144 6.06 2.16 31.00
C LYS A 144 5.20 1.06 30.36
N PHE A 145 5.76 -0.13 30.14
CA PHE A 145 5.09 -1.27 29.51
C PHE A 145 4.88 -2.45 30.47
N ILE A 146 5.35 -2.35 31.71
CA ILE A 146 5.09 -3.29 32.79
C ILE A 146 4.17 -2.59 33.80
N TYR A 147 2.98 -3.14 34.03
CA TYR A 147 1.95 -2.52 34.86
C TYR A 147 1.74 -3.25 36.17
N GLY A 148 2.42 -4.36 36.37
CA GLY A 148 2.40 -4.99 37.65
C GLY A 148 3.16 -6.29 37.70
N VAL A 149 3.51 -6.63 38.92
CA VAL A 149 4.18 -7.87 39.26
C VAL A 149 3.50 -8.45 40.50
N LYS A 150 3.19 -9.73 40.42
CA LYS A 150 2.62 -10.55 41.48
C LYS A 150 3.56 -11.71 41.75
N VAL A 151 3.94 -11.88 43.00
CA VAL A 151 4.71 -13.02 43.48
C VAL A 151 3.84 -13.86 44.39
N THR A 152 3.83 -15.17 44.14
CA THR A 152 3.09 -16.15 44.93
C THR A 152 4.01 -17.32 45.27
N SER A 153 3.83 -17.90 46.45
CA SER A 153 4.50 -19.12 46.87
C SER A 153 3.50 -20.24 47.03
N ASN A 154 3.85 -21.44 46.56
CA ASN A 154 3.07 -22.64 46.82
C ASN A 154 3.46 -23.35 48.15
N ILE A 155 4.53 -22.88 48.82
CA ILE A 155 5.05 -23.43 50.08
C ILE A 155 4.68 -22.55 51.27
N SER A 156 4.54 -21.24 51.06
CA SER A 156 4.22 -20.24 52.08
C SER A 156 3.00 -19.42 51.65
N ASN A 157 2.13 -19.05 52.59
CA ASN A 157 0.99 -18.14 52.32
C ASN A 157 1.45 -16.67 52.16
N SER A 158 2.62 -16.45 51.56
CA SER A 158 3.23 -15.13 51.38
C SER A 158 3.08 -14.70 49.93
N ASP A 159 2.18 -13.74 49.72
CA ASP A 159 1.94 -13.11 48.43
C ASP A 159 2.37 -11.63 48.50
N PHE A 160 2.88 -11.11 47.39
CA PHE A 160 3.12 -9.68 47.22
C PHE A 160 2.73 -9.27 45.82
N GLU A 161 2.05 -8.14 45.74
CA GLU A 161 1.46 -7.60 44.52
C GLU A 161 1.76 -6.12 44.44
N PHE A 162 2.26 -5.68 43.28
CA PHE A 162 2.45 -4.28 42.94
C PHE A 162 1.85 -4.04 41.56
N PHE A 163 0.93 -3.10 41.44
CA PHE A 163 0.24 -2.77 40.18
C PHE A 163 0.11 -1.26 40.01
N GLU A 164 0.33 -0.80 38.78
CA GLU A 164 0.01 0.55 38.32
C GLU A 164 -1.23 0.55 37.41
N GLU A 165 -1.78 1.75 37.21
CA GLU A 165 -2.93 1.95 36.33
C GLU A 165 -2.55 1.65 34.86
N THR A 166 -3.34 0.80 34.20
CA THR A 166 -3.07 0.36 32.83
C THR A 166 -3.46 1.41 31.79
N ASN A 167 -2.69 1.51 30.71
CA ASN A 167 -3.02 2.39 29.58
C ASN A 167 -4.13 1.78 28.70
N PRO A 168 -5.33 2.36 28.59
CA PRO A 168 -6.46 1.74 27.90
C PRO A 168 -6.26 1.53 26.38
N ILE A 169 -5.23 2.13 25.79
CA ILE A 169 -4.94 2.05 24.35
C ILE A 169 -4.23 0.73 23.99
N LEU A 170 -3.41 0.19 24.89
CA LEU A 170 -2.64 -1.02 24.65
C LEU A 170 -3.39 -2.25 25.18
N ASN A 171 -3.18 -3.36 24.49
CA ASN A 171 -3.63 -4.65 24.98
C ASN A 171 -2.66 -5.10 26.08
N HIS A 172 -3.20 -5.69 27.15
CA HIS A 172 -2.41 -6.20 28.27
C HIS A 172 -2.62 -7.70 28.39
N PHE A 173 -1.60 -8.39 28.84
CA PHE A 173 -1.66 -9.81 29.14
C PHE A 173 -0.71 -10.13 30.30
N ASN A 174 -0.91 -11.30 30.89
CA ASN A 174 -0.08 -11.78 31.97
C ASN A 174 0.92 -12.78 31.42
N THR A 175 2.18 -12.64 31.82
CA THR A 175 3.23 -13.63 31.60
C THR A 175 3.70 -14.18 32.94
N GLY A 176 3.98 -15.48 32.99
CA GLY A 176 4.33 -16.17 34.23
C GLY A 176 5.69 -16.84 34.14
N PHE A 177 6.46 -16.72 35.21
CA PHE A 177 7.75 -17.37 35.43
C PHE A 177 7.65 -18.19 36.71
N ASN A 178 8.14 -19.42 36.71
CA ASN A 178 8.11 -20.27 37.89
C ASN A 178 9.45 -20.94 38.15
N ASN A 179 9.75 -21.14 39.42
CA ASN A 179 10.83 -22.00 39.85
C ASN A 179 10.23 -23.18 40.63
N LYS A 180 10.29 -24.37 40.03
CA LYS A 180 9.72 -25.59 40.61
C LYS A 180 10.44 -26.04 41.88
N GLU A 181 11.72 -25.72 42.02
CA GLU A 181 12.52 -26.14 43.19
C GLU A 181 12.23 -25.28 44.41
N SER A 182 12.01 -23.98 44.21
CA SER A 182 11.73 -23.05 45.30
C SER A 182 10.25 -22.81 45.56
N GLY A 183 9.37 -23.25 44.66
CA GLY A 183 7.93 -23.09 44.81
C GLY A 183 7.38 -21.70 44.52
N TRP A 184 8.24 -20.77 44.09
CA TRP A 184 7.87 -19.41 43.76
C TRP A 184 7.37 -19.28 42.31
N SER A 185 6.37 -18.43 42.13
CA SER A 185 5.84 -18.01 40.83
C SER A 185 5.76 -16.49 40.77
N VAL A 186 6.28 -15.92 39.68
CA VAL A 186 6.23 -14.50 39.35
C VAL A 186 5.31 -14.33 38.16
N GLU A 187 4.23 -13.58 38.33
CA GLU A 187 3.32 -13.18 37.27
C GLU A 187 3.54 -11.68 36.99
N MET A 188 3.75 -11.33 35.73
CA MET A 188 3.95 -9.94 35.29
C MET A 188 2.85 -9.56 34.32
N LYS A 189 2.23 -8.39 34.55
CA LYS A 189 1.24 -7.80 33.65
C LYS A 189 1.93 -6.80 32.73
N ILE A 190 1.93 -7.09 31.43
CA ILE A 190 2.68 -6.31 30.44
C ILE A 190 1.82 -5.94 29.22
N SER A 191 2.25 -4.91 28.50
CA SER A 191 1.62 -4.50 27.24
C SER A 191 2.18 -5.28 26.05
N ASN A 192 1.30 -5.69 25.11
CA ASN A 192 1.72 -6.16 23.79
C ASN A 192 1.37 -5.17 22.69
N PHE A 193 2.11 -5.31 21.58
CA PHE A 193 2.00 -4.46 20.41
C PHE A 193 1.47 -5.22 19.20
N ASP A 194 1.29 -6.55 19.29
CA ASP A 194 0.74 -7.42 18.24
C ASP A 194 -0.36 -6.76 17.39
N ARG A 195 -1.41 -6.23 18.02
CA ARG A 195 -2.55 -5.62 17.29
C ARG A 195 -2.10 -4.43 16.43
N LEU A 196 -1.20 -3.60 16.94
CA LEU A 196 -0.65 -2.46 16.21
C LEU A 196 0.32 -2.93 15.12
N THR A 197 1.19 -3.89 15.45
CA THR A 197 2.17 -4.51 14.55
C THR A 197 1.50 -5.10 13.31
N TYR A 198 0.52 -6.01 13.51
CA TYR A 198 -0.23 -6.60 12.40
C TYR A 198 -1.18 -5.61 11.72
N GLY A 199 -1.73 -4.65 12.48
CA GLY A 199 -2.60 -3.61 11.95
C GLY A 199 -1.91 -2.72 10.92
N LEU A 200 -0.70 -2.23 11.23
CA LEU A 200 0.09 -1.39 10.33
C LEU A 200 0.45 -2.11 9.03
N LEU A 201 0.89 -3.37 9.11
CA LEU A 201 1.17 -4.18 7.94
C LEU A 201 -0.08 -4.38 7.07
N SER A 202 -1.21 -4.70 7.71
CA SER A 202 -2.48 -4.93 7.03
C SER A 202 -2.96 -3.68 6.29
N ILE A 203 -2.87 -2.51 6.92
CA ILE A 203 -3.23 -1.22 6.28
C ILE A 203 -2.32 -0.97 5.07
N GLY A 204 -1.01 -1.13 5.23
CA GLY A 204 -0.05 -0.97 4.13
C GLY A 204 -0.35 -1.90 2.94
N LEU A 205 -0.66 -3.18 3.23
CA LEU A 205 -1.05 -4.17 2.24
C LEU A 205 -2.36 -3.81 1.53
N VAL A 206 -3.40 -3.39 2.25
CA VAL A 206 -4.70 -3.03 1.66
C VAL A 206 -4.57 -1.81 0.76
N VAL A 207 -3.87 -0.75 1.21
CA VAL A 207 -3.65 0.45 0.42
C VAL A 207 -2.85 0.12 -0.84
N TYR A 208 -1.77 -0.65 -0.70
CA TYR A 208 -1.00 -1.16 -1.83
C TYR A 208 -1.88 -1.95 -2.81
N TRP A 209 -2.70 -2.86 -2.30
CA TRP A 209 -3.53 -3.75 -3.10
C TRP A 209 -4.49 -2.97 -3.99
N VAL A 210 -5.19 -1.99 -3.42
CA VAL A 210 -6.13 -1.12 -4.12
C VAL A 210 -5.41 -0.27 -5.16
N LEU A 211 -4.34 0.43 -4.78
CA LEU A 211 -3.61 1.32 -5.68
C LEU A 211 -2.94 0.56 -6.83
N PHE A 212 -2.38 -0.62 -6.56
CA PHE A 212 -1.82 -1.47 -7.60
C PHE A 212 -2.89 -1.95 -8.57
N THR A 213 -4.08 -2.30 -8.08
CA THR A 213 -5.22 -2.71 -8.94
C THR A 213 -5.65 -1.55 -9.84
N ILE A 214 -5.71 -0.33 -9.32
CA ILE A 214 -5.99 0.88 -10.11
C ILE A 214 -4.92 1.08 -11.19
N TRP A 215 -3.64 1.03 -10.80
CA TRP A 215 -2.53 1.15 -11.74
C TRP A 215 -2.58 0.08 -12.84
N ALA A 216 -2.78 -1.19 -12.47
CA ALA A 216 -2.86 -2.31 -13.40
C ALA A 216 -4.02 -2.16 -14.38
N THR A 217 -5.16 -1.67 -13.91
CA THR A 217 -6.34 -1.37 -14.74
C THR A 217 -6.06 -0.25 -15.73
N ILE A 218 -5.49 0.87 -15.28
CA ILE A 218 -5.07 1.99 -16.16
C ILE A 218 -4.09 1.48 -17.20
N ASN A 219 -3.10 0.70 -16.78
CA ASN A 219 -2.10 0.20 -17.70
C ASN A 219 -2.71 -0.78 -18.72
N ALA A 220 -3.59 -1.68 -18.30
CA ALA A 220 -4.29 -2.59 -19.21
C ALA A 220 -5.25 -1.86 -20.17
N TYR A 221 -5.89 -0.77 -19.71
CA TYR A 221 -6.70 0.12 -20.55
C TYR A 221 -5.84 0.71 -21.68
N HIS A 222 -4.66 1.25 -21.37
CA HIS A 222 -3.74 1.77 -22.37
C HIS A 222 -3.29 0.72 -23.39
N HIS A 223 -3.24 -0.57 -23.03
CA HIS A 223 -2.93 -1.65 -23.97
C HIS A 223 -4.14 -2.11 -24.80
N ARG A 224 -5.34 -1.55 -24.57
CA ARG A 224 -6.63 -1.94 -25.20
C ARG A 224 -6.94 -3.43 -25.10
N ARG A 225 -6.48 -4.07 -24.04
CA ARG A 225 -6.82 -5.47 -23.72
C ARG A 225 -7.65 -5.55 -22.44
N LEU A 226 -8.05 -4.41 -21.87
CA LEU A 226 -8.90 -4.38 -20.69
C LEU A 226 -10.27 -4.96 -21.04
N ASN A 227 -10.60 -6.05 -20.37
CA ASN A 227 -11.96 -6.55 -20.27
C ASN A 227 -12.29 -6.69 -18.77
N ILE A 228 -13.57 -6.89 -18.45
CA ILE A 228 -14.01 -7.04 -17.06
C ILE A 228 -13.28 -8.20 -16.35
N GLY A 229 -12.90 -9.24 -17.10
CA GLY A 229 -12.15 -10.39 -16.59
C GLY A 229 -10.77 -9.98 -16.06
N TRP A 230 -10.05 -9.12 -16.78
CA TRP A 230 -8.74 -8.64 -16.32
C TRP A 230 -8.83 -7.77 -15.07
N ILE A 231 -9.88 -6.96 -14.92
CA ILE A 231 -10.13 -6.18 -13.69
C ILE A 231 -10.27 -7.14 -12.51
N ILE A 232 -11.08 -8.20 -12.66
CA ILE A 232 -11.29 -9.22 -11.63
C ILE A 232 -9.96 -9.95 -11.32
N VAL A 233 -9.20 -10.32 -12.34
CA VAL A 233 -7.89 -10.98 -12.18
C VAL A 233 -6.91 -10.08 -11.42
N PHE A 234 -6.83 -8.79 -11.72
CA PHE A 234 -5.99 -7.85 -10.97
C PHE A 234 -6.48 -7.67 -9.54
N ALA A 235 -7.79 -7.59 -9.32
CA ALA A 235 -8.35 -7.42 -7.98
C ALA A 235 -8.13 -8.64 -7.08
N ILE A 236 -8.15 -9.86 -7.63
CA ILE A 236 -8.00 -11.11 -6.85
C ILE A 236 -6.53 -11.54 -6.74
N PHE A 237 -5.75 -11.42 -7.83
CA PHE A 237 -4.39 -11.95 -7.89
C PHE A 237 -3.30 -10.88 -7.92
N ASN A 238 -3.68 -9.59 -7.96
CA ASN A 238 -2.78 -8.44 -7.88
C ASN A 238 -1.56 -8.57 -8.83
N VAL A 239 -0.33 -8.49 -8.32
CA VAL A 239 0.91 -8.66 -9.10
C VAL A 239 0.91 -9.93 -9.95
N LEU A 240 0.47 -11.07 -9.41
CA LEU A 240 0.42 -12.33 -10.16
C LEU A 240 -0.56 -12.24 -11.33
N GLY A 241 -1.73 -11.65 -11.10
CA GLY A 241 -2.72 -11.40 -12.15
C GLY A 241 -2.17 -10.50 -13.26
N TYR A 242 -1.44 -9.46 -12.88
CA TYR A 242 -0.80 -8.55 -13.82
C TYR A 242 0.36 -9.22 -14.60
N LEU A 243 1.14 -10.09 -13.97
CA LEU A 243 2.18 -10.88 -14.65
C LEU A 243 1.59 -11.81 -15.71
N VAL A 244 0.51 -12.52 -15.38
CA VAL A 244 -0.22 -13.38 -16.33
C VAL A 244 -0.73 -12.57 -17.53
N TYR A 245 -1.35 -11.43 -17.26
CA TYR A 245 -1.79 -10.47 -18.29
C TYR A 245 -0.65 -10.06 -19.22
N TYR A 246 0.49 -9.68 -18.64
CA TYR A 246 1.66 -9.24 -19.40
C TYR A 246 2.23 -10.36 -20.29
N LEU A 247 2.32 -11.59 -19.76
CA LEU A 247 2.86 -12.74 -20.48
C LEU A 247 1.98 -13.17 -21.66
N ILE A 248 0.66 -13.24 -21.48
CA ILE A 248 -0.29 -13.51 -22.57
C ILE A 248 -0.16 -12.43 -23.65
N GLY A 249 -0.05 -11.17 -23.21
CA GLY A 249 0.10 -10.05 -24.11
C GLY A 249 1.36 -10.06 -24.98
N LYS A 250 2.44 -10.70 -24.52
CA LYS A 250 3.70 -10.87 -25.28
C LYS A 250 3.59 -11.98 -26.33
N LYS A 251 2.86 -13.05 -26.02
CA LYS A 251 2.64 -14.20 -26.92
C LYS A 251 1.84 -13.83 -28.17
N ASP A 252 0.85 -12.95 -28.05
CA ASP A 252 0.07 -12.46 -29.19
C ASP A 252 0.91 -11.62 -30.17
N HIS A 253 1.96 -10.93 -29.68
CA HIS A 253 2.87 -10.16 -30.51
C HIS A 253 3.91 -11.02 -31.24
N SER A 254 4.31 -12.17 -30.69
CA SER A 254 5.25 -13.07 -31.39
C SER A 254 4.59 -13.85 -32.51
N ASN A 255 3.32 -14.22 -32.35
CA ASN A 255 2.58 -15.04 -33.33
C ASN A 255 2.05 -14.25 -34.53
N THR A 256 2.14 -12.92 -34.51
CA THR A 256 1.76 -12.06 -35.65
C THR A 256 2.95 -11.70 -36.55
N ILE A 257 4.15 -12.16 -36.22
CA ILE A 257 5.41 -11.89 -36.96
C ILE A 257 5.97 -13.17 -37.62
N SER A 258 5.32 -14.32 -37.46
CA SER A 258 5.62 -15.57 -38.21
C SER A 258 4.61 -15.81 -39.32
#